data_AF-A0A7K2JJM9-F1
#
_entry.id   AF-A0A7K2JJM9-F1
#
_cell.length_a   1.000
_cell.length_b   1.000
_cell.length_c   1.000
_cell.angle_alpha   90.00
_cell.angle_beta   90.00
_cell.angle_gamma   90.00
#
_symmetry.space_group_name_H-M   'P 1'
#
loop_
_entity.id
_entity.type
_entity.pdbx_description
1 polymer ?
#
loop_
_entity_poly.entity_id
_entity_poly.type
_entity_poly.pdbx_seq_one_letter_code
_entity_poly.pdbx_strand_id
1 'polypeptide(L)'
;RAFAFDEPNYQAGVYRDVLLRRWRNTLGRTMWDFPGGRTGGDRYLVLGLGTGEAADLAVPPGRDELIAYGPLLSDDGATWLGTAALVRAPDPESARAVLTVDRYADIEVHDWEFGGRRQ
;
A
#
# COMPACT_ATOMS: atom_id res chain seq x y z
N ARG A 1 -18.99 -5.35 2.33
CA ARG A 1 -19.02 -3.86 2.35
C ARG A 1 -19.73 -3.29 3.57
N ALA A 2 -20.74 -3.95 4.14
CA ALA A 2 -21.43 -3.50 5.36
C ALA A 2 -20.48 -3.11 6.52
N PHE A 3 -19.41 -3.88 6.75
CA PHE A 3 -18.49 -3.68 7.87
C PHE A 3 -17.89 -2.26 8.02
N ALA A 4 -17.49 -1.60 6.93
CA ALA A 4 -16.84 -0.28 7.03
C ALA A 4 -17.85 0.88 7.19
N PHE A 5 -19.09 0.67 6.74
CA PHE A 5 -20.17 1.68 6.81
C PHE A 5 -21.02 1.53 8.08
N ASP A 6 -21.00 0.36 8.70
CA ASP A 6 -21.62 0.08 10.02
C ASP A 6 -20.66 0.36 11.18
N GLU A 7 -19.46 0.86 10.91
CA GLU A 7 -18.50 1.21 11.95
C GLU A 7 -18.96 2.49 12.67
N PRO A 8 -19.02 2.52 14.01
CA PRO A 8 -19.65 3.61 14.76
C PRO A 8 -19.06 5.00 14.45
N ASN A 9 -17.76 5.07 14.17
CA ASN A 9 -17.08 6.32 13.84
C ASN A 9 -17.41 6.81 12.41
N TYR A 10 -17.67 5.89 11.47
CA TYR A 10 -18.20 6.26 10.16
C TYR A 10 -19.61 6.84 10.26
N GLN A 11 -20.52 6.19 11.01
CA GLN A 11 -21.88 6.71 11.20
C GLN A 11 -21.91 8.03 11.98
N ALA A 12 -20.94 8.27 12.86
CA ALA A 12 -20.75 9.53 13.56
C ALA A 12 -20.10 10.64 12.71
N GLY A 13 -19.80 10.38 11.42
CA GLY A 13 -19.27 11.38 10.49
C GLY A 13 -17.81 11.78 10.73
N VAL A 14 -17.05 10.98 11.49
CA VAL A 14 -15.63 11.25 11.78
C VAL A 14 -14.77 11.09 10.52
N TYR A 15 -15.20 10.22 9.60
CA TYR A 15 -14.54 10.03 8.31
C TYR A 15 -15.31 10.78 7.23
N ARG A 16 -14.63 11.71 6.55
CA ARG A 16 -15.22 12.44 5.42
C ARG A 16 -15.50 11.53 4.23
N ASP A 17 -14.60 10.58 3.98
CA ASP A 17 -14.70 9.60 2.89
C ASP A 17 -14.05 8.27 3.33
N VAL A 18 -14.73 7.14 3.09
CA VAL A 18 -14.16 5.79 3.24
C VAL A 18 -14.02 5.16 1.88
N LEU A 19 -12.80 4.79 1.53
CA LEU A 19 -12.48 4.22 0.25
C LEU A 19 -11.98 2.78 0.41
N LEU A 20 -12.79 1.83 -0.07
CA LEU A 20 -12.46 0.41 -0.10
C LEU A 20 -11.97 0.03 -1.49
N ARG A 21 -10.74 -0.47 -1.61
CA ARG A 21 -10.19 -1.03 -2.85
C ARG A 21 -9.87 -2.50 -2.68
N ARG A 22 -10.04 -3.26 -3.76
CA ARG A 22 -9.52 -4.62 -3.82
C ARG A 22 -8.01 -4.55 -3.95
N TRP A 23 -7.28 -5.29 -3.13
CA TRP A 23 -5.83 -5.39 -3.25
C TRP A 23 -5.43 -6.85 -3.46
N ARG A 24 -4.39 -7.07 -4.28
CA ARG A 24 -3.82 -8.39 -4.51
C ARG A 24 -2.33 -8.36 -4.18
N ASN A 25 -1.90 -9.21 -3.25
CA ASN A 25 -0.49 -9.39 -2.96
C ASN A 25 0.20 -10.18 -4.09
N THR A 26 1.26 -9.64 -4.67
CA THR A 26 2.05 -10.28 -5.73
C THR A 26 3.37 -10.86 -5.23
N LEU A 27 3.75 -10.65 -3.97
CA LEU A 27 4.97 -11.22 -3.38
C LEU A 27 4.85 -12.71 -3.00
N GLY A 28 3.63 -13.25 -2.97
CA GLY A 28 3.38 -14.66 -2.62
C GLY A 28 3.73 -15.02 -1.18
N ARG A 29 3.90 -14.02 -0.30
CA ARG A 29 4.25 -14.20 1.11
C ARG A 29 3.44 -13.26 2.00
N THR A 30 3.31 -13.58 3.28
CA THR A 30 2.67 -12.69 4.25
C THR A 30 3.69 -11.72 4.85
N MET A 31 3.23 -10.68 5.55
CA MET A 31 4.13 -9.80 6.30
C MET A 31 4.98 -10.56 7.32
N TRP A 32 4.50 -11.69 7.84
CA TRP A 32 5.22 -12.51 8.82
C TRP A 32 6.41 -13.27 8.22
N ASP A 33 6.40 -13.46 6.91
CA ASP A 33 7.47 -14.11 6.14
C ASP A 33 8.51 -13.09 5.63
N PHE A 34 8.45 -11.84 6.11
CA PHE A 34 9.38 -10.79 5.72
C PHE A 34 10.81 -11.11 6.21
N PRO A 35 11.80 -11.25 5.31
CA PRO A 35 13.14 -11.71 5.67
C PRO A 35 13.91 -10.68 6.52
N GLY A 36 13.55 -9.40 6.42
CA GLY A 36 14.18 -8.33 7.19
C GLY A 36 13.80 -8.29 8.68
N GLY A 37 12.90 -9.16 9.13
CA GLY A 37 12.52 -9.28 10.55
C GLY A 37 11.67 -8.12 11.09
N ARG A 38 11.28 -8.25 12.36
CA ARG A 38 10.36 -7.33 13.05
C ARG A 38 11.03 -6.14 13.73
N THR A 39 12.36 -6.17 13.87
CA THR A 39 13.15 -5.18 14.61
C THR A 39 14.07 -4.41 13.67
N GLY A 40 14.30 -3.14 13.98
CA GLY A 40 15.17 -2.25 13.19
C GLY A 40 14.57 -1.79 11.87
N GLY A 41 15.08 -0.66 11.38
CA GLY A 41 14.69 -0.01 10.11
C GLY A 41 13.32 0.65 10.14
N ASP A 42 13.22 1.81 9.49
CA ASP A 42 11.95 2.50 9.27
C ASP A 42 11.15 1.77 8.19
N ARG A 43 9.83 1.85 8.30
CA ARG A 43 8.91 1.14 7.41
C ARG A 43 7.79 2.06 7.02
N TYR A 44 7.37 1.91 5.78
CA TYR A 44 6.45 2.82 5.15
C TYR A 44 5.37 2.07 4.39
N LEU A 45 4.16 2.62 4.46
CA LEU A 45 3.09 2.35 3.52
C LEU A 45 3.20 3.37 2.38
N VAL A 46 3.40 2.87 1.18
CA VAL A 46 3.45 3.65 -0.06
C VAL A 46 2.20 3.36 -0.87
N LEU A 47 1.49 4.42 -1.25
CA LEU A 47 0.28 4.35 -2.07
C LEU A 47 0.50 5.18 -3.34
N GLY A 48 0.70 4.51 -4.47
CA GLY A 48 0.67 5.16 -5.78
C GLY A 48 -0.76 5.18 -6.33
N LEU A 49 -1.31 6.37 -6.57
CA LEU A 49 -2.66 6.57 -7.10
C LEU A 49 -2.62 6.70 -8.63
N GLY A 50 -3.24 5.73 -9.30
CA GLY A 50 -3.26 5.65 -10.76
C GLY A 50 -4.53 6.23 -11.38
N THR A 51 -4.40 6.87 -12.55
CA THR A 51 -5.53 7.40 -13.34
C THR A 51 -5.54 6.94 -14.80
N GLY A 52 -4.65 6.01 -15.17
CA GLY A 52 -4.46 5.59 -16.55
C GLY A 52 -3.96 4.15 -16.68
N GLU A 53 -3.01 3.94 -17.60
CA GLU A 53 -2.40 2.62 -17.83
C GLU A 53 -1.73 2.07 -16.57
N ALA A 54 -1.91 0.77 -16.33
CA ALA A 54 -1.35 0.10 -15.17
C ALA A 54 0.18 0.17 -15.15
N ALA A 55 0.72 0.58 -14.01
CA ALA A 55 2.15 0.65 -13.76
C ALA A 55 2.57 -0.35 -12.66
N ASP A 56 3.87 -0.70 -12.68
CA ASP A 56 4.54 -1.53 -11.68
C ASP A 56 3.80 -2.84 -11.32
N LEU A 57 3.25 -3.52 -12.33
CA LEU A 57 2.56 -4.81 -12.13
C LEU A 57 3.52 -5.95 -11.73
N ALA A 58 4.79 -5.82 -12.12
CA ALA A 58 5.85 -6.72 -11.69
C ALA A 58 6.43 -6.25 -10.35
N VAL A 59 6.97 -7.21 -9.59
CA VAL A 59 7.66 -6.91 -8.33
C VAL A 59 8.96 -6.15 -8.66
N PRO A 60 9.21 -4.96 -8.08
CA PRO A 60 10.42 -4.20 -8.33
C PRO A 60 11.67 -4.88 -7.75
N PRO A 61 12.88 -4.49 -8.16
CA PRO A 61 14.13 -4.95 -7.55
C PRO A 61 14.17 -4.61 -6.05
N GLY A 62 15.01 -5.32 -5.29
CA GLY A 62 15.04 -5.14 -3.82
C GLY A 62 13.88 -5.83 -3.11
N ARG A 63 13.42 -6.98 -3.65
CA ARG A 63 12.32 -7.77 -3.09
C ARG A 63 12.47 -8.04 -1.60
N ASP A 64 13.68 -8.18 -1.07
CA ASP A 64 13.89 -8.49 0.35
C ASP A 64 13.55 -7.34 1.30
N GLU A 65 13.45 -6.11 0.79
CA GLU A 65 13.00 -4.91 1.53
C GLU A 65 11.47 -4.71 1.46
N LEU A 66 10.79 -5.40 0.54
CA LEU A 66 9.34 -5.35 0.41
C LEU A 66 8.67 -6.27 1.45
N ILE A 67 7.76 -5.73 2.24
CA ILE A 67 6.95 -6.52 3.18
C ILE A 67 5.69 -7.02 2.47
N ALA A 68 5.06 -6.16 1.67
CA ALA A 68 3.88 -6.44 0.86
C ALA A 68 3.93 -5.59 -0.40
N TYR A 69 3.40 -6.09 -1.51
CA TYR A 69 3.40 -5.34 -2.77
C TYR A 69 2.26 -5.83 -3.67
N GLY A 70 1.61 -4.91 -4.39
CA GLY A 70 0.72 -5.27 -5.48
C GLY A 70 -0.34 -4.22 -5.83
N PRO A 71 -1.16 -4.50 -6.86
CA PRO A 71 -2.09 -3.53 -7.41
C PRO A 71 -3.30 -3.30 -6.51
N LEU A 72 -3.75 -2.05 -6.49
CA LEU A 72 -5.06 -1.62 -6.07
C LEU A 72 -5.99 -1.67 -7.28
N LEU A 73 -7.11 -2.36 -7.13
CA LEU A 73 -8.08 -2.60 -8.17
C LEU A 73 -9.45 -2.05 -7.77
N SER A 74 -10.28 -1.78 -8.78
CA SER A 74 -11.72 -1.58 -8.63
C SER A 74 -12.38 -2.80 -7.98
N ASP A 75 -13.62 -2.64 -7.55
CA ASP A 75 -14.35 -3.68 -6.82
C ASP A 75 -14.55 -4.96 -7.61
N ASP A 76 -14.79 -4.82 -8.92
CA ASP A 76 -14.89 -5.92 -9.88
C ASP A 76 -13.53 -6.57 -10.21
N GLY A 77 -12.43 -5.97 -9.72
CA GLY A 77 -11.07 -6.43 -9.96
C GLY A 77 -10.55 -6.19 -11.38
N ALA A 78 -11.31 -5.49 -12.24
CA ALA A 78 -10.97 -5.33 -13.65
C ALA A 78 -10.11 -4.09 -13.93
N THR A 79 -10.33 -3.01 -13.17
CA THR A 79 -9.66 -1.73 -13.39
C THR A 79 -8.54 -1.54 -12.39
N TRP A 80 -7.34 -1.24 -12.86
CA TRP A 80 -6.23 -0.82 -12.02
C TRP A 80 -6.42 0.62 -11.54
N LEU A 81 -6.25 0.86 -10.25
CA LEU A 81 -6.44 2.15 -9.59
C LEU A 81 -5.16 2.65 -8.90
N GLY A 82 -4.06 1.92 -9.04
CA GLY A 82 -2.80 2.21 -8.38
C GLY A 82 -2.09 0.99 -7.83
N THR A 83 -1.07 1.23 -7.02
CA THR A 83 -0.23 0.20 -6.41
C THR A 83 -0.02 0.53 -4.95
N ALA A 84 -0.08 -0.49 -4.10
CA ALA A 84 0.25 -0.36 -2.68
C ALA A 84 1.47 -1.22 -2.36
N ALA A 85 2.39 -0.64 -1.60
CA ALA A 85 3.58 -1.32 -1.11
C ALA A 85 3.76 -1.05 0.39
N LEU A 86 4.18 -2.09 1.12
CA LEU A 86 4.78 -1.96 2.43
C LEU A 86 6.27 -2.25 2.26
N VAL A 87 7.12 -1.33 2.68
CA VAL A 87 8.57 -1.39 2.42
C VAL A 87 9.35 -0.97 3.65
N ARG A 88 10.49 -1.62 3.90
CA ARG A 88 11.52 -1.10 4.80
C ARG A 88 12.45 -0.20 4.01
N ALA A 89 12.67 1.01 4.48
CA ALA A 89 13.51 2.00 3.81
C ALA A 89 14.19 2.91 4.84
N PRO A 90 15.32 3.56 4.51
CA PRO A 90 15.99 4.47 5.42
C PRO A 90 15.25 5.79 5.63
N ASP A 91 14.39 6.19 4.69
CA ASP A 91 13.67 7.46 4.70
C ASP A 91 12.44 7.41 3.76
N PRO A 92 11.51 8.38 3.86
CA PRO A 92 10.30 8.42 3.03
C PRO A 92 10.56 8.59 1.53
N GLU A 93 11.65 9.25 1.12
CA GLU A 93 12.00 9.45 -0.30
C GLU A 93 12.46 8.13 -0.92
N SER A 94 13.32 7.39 -0.22
CA SER A 94 13.73 6.03 -0.58
C SER A 94 12.53 5.08 -0.66
N ALA A 95 11.55 5.20 0.25
CA ALA A 95 10.32 4.44 0.17
C ALA A 95 9.48 4.83 -1.06
N ARG A 96 9.34 6.12 -1.35
CA ARG A 96 8.62 6.64 -2.54
C ARG A 96 9.19 6.07 -3.84
N ALA A 97 10.51 5.96 -3.93
CA ALA A 97 11.23 5.52 -5.12
C ALA A 97 11.00 4.04 -5.49
N VAL A 98 10.31 3.27 -4.65
CA VAL A 98 9.92 1.88 -4.96
C VAL A 98 8.91 1.80 -6.11
N LEU A 99 8.18 2.89 -6.37
CA LEU A 99 7.23 3.04 -7.47
C LEU A 99 7.82 3.92 -8.57
N THR A 100 7.39 3.70 -9.82
CA THR A 100 7.80 4.56 -10.94
C THR A 100 7.10 5.92 -10.84
N VAL A 101 7.73 6.90 -10.21
CA VAL A 101 7.12 8.18 -9.77
C VAL A 101 6.30 8.87 -10.86
N ASP A 102 6.81 8.96 -12.08
CA ASP A 102 6.15 9.66 -13.19
C ASP A 102 4.91 8.93 -13.76
N ARG A 103 4.62 7.72 -13.28
CA ARG A 103 3.49 6.89 -13.74
C ARG A 103 2.25 7.03 -12.86
N TYR A 104 2.35 7.71 -11.73
CA TYR A 104 1.24 7.91 -10.81
C TYR A 104 0.81 9.38 -10.80
N ALA A 105 -0.49 9.60 -10.64
CA ALA A 105 -1.04 10.94 -10.46
C ALA A 105 -0.58 11.54 -9.12
N ASP A 106 -0.46 10.69 -8.10
CA ASP A 106 0.13 11.04 -6.82
C ASP A 106 0.75 9.80 -6.14
N ILE A 107 1.72 10.03 -5.26
CA ILE A 107 2.27 8.99 -4.39
C ILE A 107 2.28 9.52 -2.97
N GLU A 108 1.61 8.80 -2.09
CA GLU A 108 1.64 9.08 -0.66
C GLU A 108 2.57 8.11 0.06
N VAL A 109 3.29 8.60 1.07
CA VAL A 109 4.18 7.81 1.92
C VAL A 109 3.82 8.07 3.37
N HIS A 110 3.64 6.99 4.13
CA HIS A 110 3.16 7.05 5.51
C HIS A 110 3.96 6.12 6.40
N ASP A 111 4.25 6.54 7.62
CA ASP A 111 4.88 5.66 8.62
C ASP A 111 4.01 4.43 8.91
N TRP A 112 4.67 3.28 9.03
CA TRP A 112 3.99 2.00 9.20
C TRP A 112 4.72 1.09 10.19
N GLU A 113 3.96 0.27 10.90
CA GLU A 113 4.46 -0.80 11.76
C GLU A 113 3.74 -2.11 11.47
N PHE A 114 4.33 -3.24 11.88
CA PHE A 114 3.64 -4.53 11.86
C PHE A 114 2.33 -4.45 12.65
N GLY A 115 1.21 -4.44 11.94
CA GLY A 115 -0.13 -4.33 12.51
C GLY A 115 -0.92 -3.15 11.94
N GLY A 116 -0.27 -2.17 11.31
CA GLY A 116 -0.97 -1.04 10.68
C GLY A 116 -0.14 0.24 10.60
N ARG A 117 -0.77 1.33 10.16
CA ARG A 117 -0.17 2.67 10.22
C ARG A 117 0.14 3.05 11.68
N ARG A 118 1.27 3.71 11.89
CA ARG A 118 1.57 4.39 13.16
C ARG A 118 0.68 5.65 13.22
N GLN A 119 -0.03 5.85 14.33
CA GLN A 119 -0.83 7.07 14.55
C GLN A 119 0.03 8.24 14.99
#